data_AF-A0A3A1R669-F1
#
_entry.id   AF-A0A3A1R669-F1
#
_cell.length_a   1.000
_cell.length_b   1.000
_cell.length_c   1.000
_cell.angle_alpha   90.00
_cell.angle_beta   90.00
_cell.angle_gamma   90.00
#
_symmetry.space_group_name_H-M   'P 1'
#
loop_
_entity.id
_entity.type
_entity.pdbx_description
1 polymer ?
#
loop_
_entity_poly.entity_id
_entity_poly.type
_entity_poly.pdbx_seq_one_letter_code
_entity_poly.pdbx_strand_id
1 'polypeptide(L)'
;MKLVEELYEIYRGKIRGTDEDLDMIALTILEESSRKELLNIIEEMDNDELQYFIRLYILETLKEKLTSGEHDTQYNYRTIH
;
A
#
# COMPACT_ATOMS: atom_id res chain seq x y z
N MET A 1 -2.18 -12.46 -10.04
CA MET A 1 -0.71 -12.41 -9.92
C MET A 1 -0.24 -13.63 -9.16
N LYS A 2 0.79 -14.32 -9.64
CA LYS A 2 1.40 -15.47 -8.94
C LYS A 2 1.87 -15.13 -7.52
N LEU A 3 2.39 -13.91 -7.32
CA LEU A 3 2.79 -13.43 -6.00
C LEU A 3 1.63 -13.37 -5.00
N VAL A 4 0.50 -12.76 -5.36
CA VAL A 4 -0.65 -12.61 -4.44
C VAL A 4 -1.19 -13.98 -4.05
N GLU A 5 -1.22 -14.92 -4.99
CA GLU A 5 -1.59 -16.31 -4.72
C GLU A 5 -0.57 -17.02 -3.82
N GLU A 6 0.73 -16.87 -4.07
CA GLU A 6 1.79 -17.46 -3.24
C GLU A 6 1.78 -16.89 -1.81
N LEU A 7 1.64 -15.57 -1.66
CA LEU A 7 1.51 -14.93 -0.36
C LEU A 7 0.24 -15.40 0.34
N TYR A 8 -0.88 -15.43 -0.37
CA TYR A 8 -2.12 -15.95 0.18
C TYR A 8 -1.96 -17.40 0.65
N GLU A 9 -1.31 -18.28 -0.10
CA GLU A 9 -1.06 -19.66 0.32
C GLU A 9 -0.09 -19.78 1.51
N ILE A 10 0.97 -18.96 1.59
CA ILE A 10 1.91 -18.92 2.73
C ILE A 10 1.20 -18.49 4.02
N TYR A 11 0.25 -17.55 3.92
CA TYR A 11 -0.38 -16.92 5.07
C TYR A 11 -1.81 -17.41 5.36
N ARG A 12 -2.46 -18.15 4.48
CA ARG A 12 -3.84 -18.70 4.64
C ARG A 12 -4.04 -19.52 5.91
N GLY A 13 -2.99 -20.14 6.44
CA GLY A 13 -3.03 -20.86 7.73
C GLY A 13 -2.63 -20.03 8.97
N LYS A 14 -2.15 -18.80 8.78
CA LYS A 14 -1.67 -17.87 9.83
C LYS A 14 -2.57 -16.64 10.00
N ILE A 15 -3.36 -16.30 8.98
CA ILE A 15 -4.35 -15.23 9.00
C ILE A 15 -5.47 -15.67 9.96
N ARG A 16 -5.62 -14.97 11.09
CA ARG A 16 -6.80 -15.14 11.96
C ARG A 16 -8.04 -14.44 11.40
N GLY A 17 -7.86 -13.68 10.31
CA GLY A 17 -8.91 -13.06 9.51
C GLY A 17 -9.13 -11.59 9.83
N THR A 18 -8.22 -10.93 10.55
CA THR A 18 -8.32 -9.49 10.81
C THR A 18 -7.53 -8.69 9.78
N ASP A 19 -8.01 -7.49 9.47
CA ASP A 19 -7.32 -6.56 8.57
C ASP A 19 -5.92 -6.19 9.11
N GLU A 20 -5.76 -6.14 10.44
CA GLU A 20 -4.47 -5.91 11.11
C GLU A 20 -3.45 -7.03 10.84
N ASP A 21 -3.89 -8.29 10.79
CA ASP A 21 -2.99 -9.41 10.45
C ASP A 21 -2.49 -9.29 9.01
N LEU A 22 -3.37 -8.88 8.09
CA LEU A 22 -3.04 -8.72 6.67
C LEU A 22 -2.05 -7.57 6.45
N ASP A 23 -2.24 -6.45 7.13
CA ASP A 23 -1.33 -5.30 7.09
C ASP A 23 0.05 -5.66 7.65
N MET A 24 0.12 -6.35 8.78
CA MET A 24 1.39 -6.81 9.36
C MET A 24 2.15 -7.75 8.41
N ILE A 25 1.42 -8.66 7.76
CA ILE A 25 1.98 -9.58 6.78
C ILE A 25 2.54 -8.81 5.58
N ALA A 26 1.76 -7.89 5.01
CA ALA A 26 2.19 -7.07 3.89
C ALA A 26 3.45 -6.26 4.23
N LEU A 27 3.49 -5.65 5.42
CA LEU A 27 4.65 -4.91 5.91
C LEU A 27 5.89 -5.81 6.04
N THR A 28 5.74 -6.98 6.67
CA THR A 28 6.86 -7.93 6.87
C THR A 28 7.47 -8.34 5.52
N ILE A 29 6.63 -8.66 4.53
CA ILE A 29 7.09 -9.04 3.19
C ILE A 29 7.87 -7.90 2.54
N LEU A 30 7.39 -6.67 2.65
CA LEU A 30 8.05 -5.50 2.07
C LEU A 30 9.38 -5.20 2.76
N GLU A 31 9.47 -5.34 4.09
CA GLU A 31 10.70 -5.14 4.85
C GLU A 31 11.78 -6.19 4.53
N GLU A 32 11.38 -7.45 4.31
CA GLU A 32 12.29 -8.54 3.95
C GLU A 32 12.68 -8.53 2.46
N SER A 33 11.95 -7.82 1.62
CA SER A 33 12.19 -7.77 0.18
C SER A 33 13.26 -6.74 -0.21
N SER A 34 14.20 -7.15 -1.04
CA SER A 34 15.10 -6.24 -1.72
C SER A 34 14.38 -5.43 -2.81
N ARG A 35 14.93 -4.25 -3.14
CA ARG A 35 14.43 -3.44 -4.27
C ARG A 35 14.35 -4.23 -5.58
N LYS A 36 15.26 -5.19 -5.79
CA LYS A 36 15.28 -6.03 -6.98
C LYS A 36 14.07 -6.96 -7.02
N GLU A 37 13.75 -7.61 -5.90
CA GLU A 37 12.59 -8.51 -5.81
C GLU A 37 11.29 -7.74 -6.01
N LEU A 38 11.17 -6.54 -5.44
CA LEU A 38 10.01 -5.66 -5.67
C LEU A 38 9.84 -5.28 -7.15
N LEU A 39 10.93 -5.04 -7.88
CA LEU A 39 10.85 -4.75 -9.31
C LEU A 39 10.47 -5.98 -10.13
N ASN A 40 10.99 -7.16 -9.78
CA ASN A 40 10.61 -8.41 -10.44
C ASN A 40 9.10 -8.66 -10.30
N ILE A 41 8.53 -8.37 -9.13
CA ILE A 41 7.09 -8.48 -8.90
C ILE A 41 6.29 -7.59 -9.86
N ILE A 42 6.76 -6.36 -10.10
CA ILE A 42 6.13 -5.42 -11.04
C ILE A 42 6.28 -5.92 -12.48
N GLU A 43 7.44 -6.48 -12.84
CA GLU A 43 7.67 -7.05 -14.19
C GLU A 43 6.79 -8.27 -14.48
N GLU A 44 6.37 -9.01 -13.47
CA GLU A 44 5.47 -10.17 -13.59
C GLU A 44 3.98 -9.80 -13.63
N MET A 45 3.62 -8.54 -13.35
CA MET A 45 2.23 -8.06 -13.45
C MET A 45 1.77 -8.06 -14.90
N ASP A 46 0.53 -8.50 -15.14
CA ASP A 46 -0.14 -8.15 -16.39
C ASP A 46 -0.51 -6.65 -16.42
N ASN A 47 -0.98 -6.19 -17.59
CA ASN A 47 -1.26 -4.77 -17.78
C ASN A 47 -2.45 -4.26 -16.91
N ASP A 48 -3.39 -5.11 -16.54
CA ASP A 48 -4.53 -4.72 -15.70
C ASP A 48 -4.11 -4.65 -14.22
N GLU A 49 -3.28 -5.59 -13.79
CA GLU A 49 -2.66 -5.63 -12.47
C GLU A 49 -1.73 -4.43 -12.24
N LEU A 50 -0.90 -4.10 -13.23
CA LEU A 50 -0.03 -2.93 -13.19
C LEU A 50 -0.86 -1.63 -13.10
N GLN A 51 -1.91 -1.51 -13.91
CA GLN A 51 -2.81 -0.34 -13.85
C GLN A 51 -3.48 -0.22 -12.48
N TYR A 52 -3.92 -1.35 -11.91
CA TYR A 52 -4.51 -1.38 -10.57
C TYR A 52 -3.51 -0.92 -9.50
N PHE A 53 -2.28 -1.44 -9.54
CA PHE A 53 -1.21 -1.08 -8.62
C PHE A 53 -0.88 0.42 -8.68
N ILE A 54 -0.69 0.96 -9.89
CA ILE A 54 -0.41 2.39 -10.07
C ILE A 54 -1.60 3.25 -9.65
N ARG A 55 -2.84 2.82 -9.91
CA ARG A 55 -4.04 3.53 -9.46
C ARG A 55 -4.09 3.65 -7.94
N LEU A 56 -3.82 2.57 -7.22
CA LEU A 56 -3.77 2.58 -5.74
C LEU A 56 -2.72 3.57 -5.23
N TYR A 57 -1.50 3.51 -5.77
CA TYR A 57 -0.44 4.44 -5.40
C TYR A 57 -0.85 5.91 -5.60
N ILE A 58 -1.41 6.24 -6.77
CA ILE A 58 -1.90 7.59 -7.06
C ILE A 58 -3.02 7.98 -6.07
N LEU A 59 -3.99 7.09 -5.85
CA LEU A 59 -5.13 7.36 -4.98
C LEU A 59 -4.71 7.64 -3.54
N GLU A 60 -3.88 6.78 -2.94
CA GLU A 60 -3.44 6.95 -1.55
C GLU A 60 -2.59 8.22 -1.40
N THR A 61 -1.68 8.49 -2.34
CA THR A 61 -0.87 9.72 -2.33
C THR A 61 -1.75 10.97 -2.46
N LEU A 62 -2.83 10.92 -3.25
CA LEU A 62 -3.76 12.04 -3.38
C LEU A 62 -4.57 12.26 -2.09
N LYS A 63 -5.04 11.20 -1.43
CA LYS A 63 -5.73 11.30 -0.14
C LYS A 63 -4.83 11.95 0.91
N GLU A 64 -3.58 11.49 1.04
CA GLU A 64 -2.61 12.07 1.96
C GLU A 64 -2.41 13.57 1.71
N LYS A 65 -2.27 13.98 0.45
CA LYS A 65 -2.13 15.40 0.08
C LYS A 65 -3.36 16.23 0.38
N LEU A 66 -4.55 15.69 0.15
CA LEU A 66 -5.82 16.37 0.47
C LEU A 66 -5.95 16.57 1.98
N THR A 67 -5.73 15.53 2.78
CA THR A 67 -5.78 15.63 4.25
C THR A 67 -4.68 16.55 4.78
N SER A 68 -3.46 16.49 4.23
CA SER A 68 -2.37 17.38 4.64
C SER A 68 -2.65 18.86 4.28
N GLY A 69 -3.27 19.12 3.12
CA GLY A 69 -3.68 20.47 2.72
C GLY A 69 -4.85 21.04 3.54
N GLU A 70 -5.73 20.18 4.06
CA GLU A 70 -6.77 20.56 5.03
C GLU A 70 -6.19 20.92 6.41
N HIS A 71 -5.10 20.28 6.83
CA HIS A 71 -4.40 20.66 8.06
C HIS A 71 -3.68 22.01 7.95
N ASP A 72 -3.05 22.32 6.81
CA ASP A 72 -2.39 23.62 6.58
C ASP A 72 -3.37 24.80 6.51
N THR A 73 -4.60 24.57 6.08
CA THR A 73 -5.65 25.61 6.09
C THR A 73 -6.18 25.87 7.50
N GLN A 74 -6.25 24.86 8.38
CA GLN A 74 -6.72 25.05 9.77
C GLN A 74 -5.75 25.83 10.67
N TYR A 75 -4.43 25.73 10.47
CA TYR A 75 -3.46 26.52 11.24
C TYR A 75 -3.44 28.01 10.86
N ASN A 76 -3.84 28.36 9.63
CA ASN A 76 -3.86 29.76 9.20
C ASN A 76 -5.06 30.57 9.74
N TYR A 77 -6.14 29.93 10.21
CA TYR A 77 -7.28 30.63 10.83
C TYR A 77 -7.12 30.86 12.34
N ARG A 78 -6.13 30.23 13.00
CA ARG A 78 -5.91 30.38 14.45
C ARG A 78 -4.90 31.47 14.84
N THR A 79 -4.20 32.05 13.87
CA THR A 79 -3.21 33.11 14.09
C THR A 79 -3.73 34.50 13.75
N ILE A 80 -5.01 34.62 13.39
CA ILE A 80 -5.68 35.89 13.09
C ILE A 80 -6.84 36.11 14.07
N HIS A 81 -6.55 36.14 15.37
CA HIS A 81 -7.36 36.84 16.38
C HIS A 81 -6.53 37.16 17.62
#